data_AF-A0A7C7UI87-F1
#
_entry.id   AF-A0A7C7UI87-F1
#
_cell.length_a   1.000
_cell.length_b   1.000
_cell.length_c   1.000
_cell.angle_alpha   90.00
_cell.angle_beta   90.00
_cell.angle_gamma   90.00
#
_symmetry.space_group_name_H-M   'P 1'
#
loop_
_entity.id
_entity.type
_entity.pdbx_description
1 polymer ?
#
loop_
_entity_poly.entity_id
_entity_poly.type
_entity_poly.pdbx_seq_one_letter_code
_entity_poly.pdbx_strand_id
1 'polypeptide(L)' 'MTFQDPLANCLATIYNCEMRHKKECLVYPASKLIGRVLQVMQKHGYIGEFEYIDDGRGGKFRIQLLGRINKCGVIKP' A
#
# COMPACT_ATOMS: atom_id res chain seq x y z
N MET A 1 2.00 -7.92 19.35
CA MET A 1 1.64 -8.33 17.97
C MET A 1 2.93 -8.41 17.18
N THR A 2 3.35 -9.62 16.80
CA THR A 2 4.60 -9.82 16.04
C THR A 2 4.47 -9.21 14.66
N PHE A 3 5.49 -8.48 14.24
CA PHE A 3 5.54 -7.77 12.97
C PHE A 3 5.92 -8.73 11.85
N GLN A 4 5.00 -9.65 11.54
CA GLN A 4 5.36 -10.83 10.75
C GLN A 4 5.44 -10.56 9.25
N ASP A 5 4.59 -9.66 8.71
CA ASP A 5 4.51 -9.41 7.26
C ASP A 5 4.14 -7.94 6.93
N PRO A 6 5.12 -7.07 6.65
CA PRO A 6 4.84 -5.67 6.28
C PRO A 6 4.06 -5.55 4.97
N LEU A 7 4.23 -6.51 4.04
CA LEU A 7 3.55 -6.53 2.75
C LEU A 7 2.06 -6.90 2.89
N ALA A 8 1.74 -7.87 3.76
CA ALA A 8 0.36 -8.25 4.04
C ALA A 8 -0.41 -7.12 4.71
N ASN A 9 0.21 -6.45 5.68
CA ASN A 9 -0.39 -5.28 6.34
C ASN A 9 -0.59 -4.12 5.37
N CYS A 10 0.37 -3.87 4.47
CA CYS A 10 0.26 -2.85 3.43
C CYS A 10 -0.97 -3.08 2.52
N LEU A 11 -1.08 -4.27 1.93
CA LEU A 11 -2.16 -4.59 1.00
C LEU A 11 -3.52 -4.63 1.72
N ALA A 12 -3.59 -5.16 2.94
CA ALA A 12 -4.81 -5.12 3.73
C ALA A 12 -5.26 -3.69 4.05
N THR A 13 -4.31 -2.79 4.35
CA THR A 13 -4.62 -1.37 4.60
C THR A 13 -5.17 -0.69 3.35
N ILE A 14 -4.54 -0.94 2.19
CA ILE A 14 -5.00 -0.42 0.88
C ILE A 14 -6.42 -0.89 0.58
N TYR A 15 -6.69 -2.20 0.73
CA TYR A 15 -8.01 -2.77 0.54
C TYR A 15 -9.06 -2.12 1.46
N ASN A 16 -8.74 -1.98 2.74
CA ASN A 16 -9.67 -1.40 3.72
C ASN A 16 -9.95 0.08 3.46
N CYS A 17 -8.97 0.86 2.99
CA CYS A 17 -9.20 2.25 2.60
C CYS A 17 -10.08 2.34 1.35
N GLU A 18 -9.83 1.52 0.33
CA GLU A 18 -10.62 1.47 -0.92
C GLU A 18 -12.07 1.10 -0.62
N MET A 19 -12.29 0.05 0.20
CA MET A 19 -13.63 -0.33 0.66
C MET A 19 -14.35 0.78 1.43
N ARG A 20 -13.60 1.66 2.09
CA ARG A 20 -14.14 2.84 2.79
C ARG A 20 -14.21 4.09 1.91
N HIS A 21 -13.95 3.97 0.61
CA HIS A 21 -13.89 5.08 -0.36
C HIS A 21 -12.99 6.24 0.08
N LYS A 22 -11.89 5.94 0.78
CA LYS A 22 -10.90 6.95 1.12
C LYS A 22 -10.11 7.34 -0.12
N LYS A 23 -9.83 8.64 -0.27
CA LYS A 23 -9.03 9.17 -1.38
C LYS A 23 -7.53 8.88 -1.23
N GLU A 24 -7.09 8.59 -0.02
CA GLU A 24 -5.68 8.35 0.31
C GLU A 24 -5.52 7.25 1.37
N CYS A 25 -4.42 6.51 1.27
CA CYS A 25 -3.91 5.66 2.35
C CYS A 25 -2.52 6.08 2.77
N LEU A 26 -2.23 5.90 4.05
CA LEU A 26 -0.89 5.90 4.60
C LEU A 26 -0.52 4.48 4.98
N VAL A 27 0.59 3.99 4.45
CA VAL A 27 1.14 2.68 4.79
C VAL A 27 2.45 2.85 5.52
N TYR A 28 2.58 2.12 6.63
CA TYR A 28 3.80 1.94 7.39
C TYR A 28 4.01 0.45 7.67
N PRO A 29 5.23 -0.09 7.55
CA PRO A 29 6.51 0.55 7.21
C PRO A 29 6.73 0.61 5.70
N ALA A 30 7.63 1.47 5.24
CA ALA A 30 8.06 1.50 3.85
C ALA A 30 9.21 0.51 3.62
N SER A 31 9.02 -0.41 2.67
CA SER A 31 10.05 -1.36 2.24
C SER A 31 10.24 -1.27 0.73
N LYS A 32 11.46 -1.56 0.26
CA LYS A 32 11.79 -1.59 -1.19
C LYS A 32 10.87 -2.53 -1.97
N LEU A 33 10.44 -3.64 -1.36
CA LEU A 33 9.48 -4.58 -1.96
C LEU A 33 8.10 -3.93 -2.16
N ILE A 34 7.61 -3.21 -1.15
CA ILE A 34 6.33 -2.49 -1.22
C ILE A 34 6.38 -1.44 -2.33
N GLY A 35 7.47 -0.66 -2.40
CA GLY A 35 7.66 0.32 -3.48
C GLY A 35 7.60 -0.28 -4.88
N ARG A 36 8.23 -1.46 -5.10
CA ARG A 36 8.14 -2.18 -6.39
C ARG A 36 6.72 -2.66 -6.71
N VAL A 37 6.01 -3.17 -5.70
CA VAL A 37 4.61 -3.61 -5.88
C VAL A 37 3.70 -2.44 -6.22
N LEU A 38 3.85 -1.31 -5.51
CA LEU A 38 3.11 -0.08 -5.81
C LEU A 38 3.39 0.42 -7.22
N GLN A 39 4.66 0.37 -7.67
CA GLN A 39 5.02 0.74 -9.04
C GLN A 39 4.32 -0.14 -10.09
N VAL A 40 4.21 -1.45 -9.84
CA VAL A 40 3.47 -2.36 -10.74
C VAL A 40 1.96 -2.04 -10.71
N MET A 41 1.39 -1.80 -9.53
CA MET A 41 -0.02 -1.42 -9.39
C MET A 41 -0.35 -0.10 -10.09
N GLN A 42 0.56 0.88 -10.04
CA GLN A 42 0.44 2.15 -10.74
C GLN A 42 0.52 1.96 -12.26
N LYS A 43 1.46 1.14 -12.75
CA LYS A 43 1.56 0.83 -14.19
C LYS A 43 0.29 0.20 -14.76
N HIS A 44 -0.43 -0.59 -13.97
CA HIS A 44 -1.70 -1.19 -14.38
C HIS A 44 -2.91 -0.26 -14.13
N GLY A 45 -2.70 0.93 -13.56
CA GLY A 45 -3.76 1.92 -13.35
C GLY A 45 -4.73 1.61 -12.22
N TYR A 46 -4.31 0.78 -11.24
CA TYR A 46 -5.11 0.48 -10.04
C TYR A 46 -5.01 1.56 -8.97
N ILE A 47 -3.81 2.14 -8.80
CA ILE A 47 -3.53 3.25 -7.87
C ILE A 47 -3.10 4.48 -8.65
N GLY A 48 -3.26 5.65 -8.03
CA GLY A 48 -2.80 6.93 -8.56
C GLY A 48 -1.32 7.19 -8.27
N GLU A 49 -1.03 8.43 -7.92
CA GLU A 49 0.31 8.81 -7.46
C GLU A 49 0.57 8.28 -6.05
N PHE A 50 1.83 7.96 -5.78
CA PHE A 50 2.29 7.61 -4.44
C PHE A 50 3.56 8.38 -4.09
N GLU A 51 3.63 8.85 -2.85
CA GLU A 51 4.78 9.55 -2.29
C GLU A 51 5.42 8.72 -1.20
N TYR A 52 6.75 8.74 -1.16
CA TYR A 52 7.54 8.20 -0.06
C TYR A 52 7.88 9.33 0.91
N ILE A 53 7.43 9.21 2.15
CA ILE A 53 7.72 10.14 3.24
C ILE A 53 8.76 9.48 4.14
N ASP A 54 9.93 10.10 4.30
CA ASP A 54 10.97 9.59 5.18
C ASP A 54 10.81 10.15 6.60
N ASP A 55 10.39 9.30 7.55
CA ASP A 55 10.29 9.62 8.99
C ASP A 55 11.58 9.24 9.77
N GLY A 56 12.69 8.90 9.11
CA GLY A 56 13.98 8.55 9.75
C GLY A 56 14.02 7.22 10.51
N ARG A 57 12.90 6.51 10.63
CA ARG A 57 12.80 5.19 11.32
C ARG A 57 12.47 4.03 10.38
N GLY A 58 11.64 4.26 9.37
CA GLY A 58 11.18 3.18 8.48
C GLY A 58 10.32 3.62 7.31
N GLY A 59 10.25 4.93 7.05
CA GLY A 59 9.46 5.54 5.97
C GLY A 59 7.96 5.25 6.01
N LYS A 60 7.18 6.06 5.31
CA LYS A 60 5.76 5.86 5.05
C LYS A 60 5.50 6.02 3.56
N PHE A 61 4.52 5.29 3.05
CA PHE A 61 4.01 5.53 1.70
C PHE A 61 2.64 6.19 1.80
N ARG A 62 2.51 7.36 1.19
CA ARG A 62 1.20 7.99 0.93
C ARG A 62 0.76 7.57 -0.46
N ILE A 63 -0.38 6.91 -0.56
CA ILE A 63 -0.88 6.36 -1.83
C ILE A 63 -2.23 7.01 -2.12
N GLN A 64 -2.40 7.55 -3.32
CA GLN A 64 -3.68 8.04 -3.79
C GLN A 64 -4.49 6.89 -4.40
N LEU A 65 -5.73 6.75 -3.94
CA LEU A 65 -6.64 5.71 -4.36
C LEU A 65 -7.61 6.24 -5.42
N LEU A 66 -7.84 5.45 -6.46
CA LEU A 66 -8.70 5.80 -7.58
C LEU A 66 -10.07 5.11 -7.53
N GLY A 67 -10.35 4.27 -6.51
CA GLY A 67 -11.60 3.51 -6.42
C GLY A 67 -11.70 2.34 -7.41
N ARG A 68 -10.56 1.83 -7.89
CA ARG A 68 -10.50 0.79 -8.94
C ARG A 68 -10.10 -0.58 -8.39
N ILE A 69 -9.64 -0.67 -7.15
CA ILE A 69 -9.21 -1.91 -6.52
C ILE A 69 -10.43 -2.58 -5.89
N ASN A 70 -10.84 -3.71 -6.48
CA ASN A 70 -11.91 -4.53 -5.92
C ASN A 70 -11.42 -5.45 -4.80
N LYS A 71 -10.22 -6.04 -4.93
CA LYS A 71 -9.61 -6.95 -3.94
C LYS A 71 -8.09 -6.97 -4.10
N CYS A 72 -7.37 -6.92 -2.99
CA CYS A 72 -5.91 -7.13 -2.96
C CYS A 72 -5.50 -7.88 -1.69
N GLY A 73 -4.48 -8.74 -1.81
CA GLY A 73 -4.01 -9.59 -0.72
C GLY A 73 -2.72 -10.31 -1.09
N VAL A 74 -1.98 -10.76 -0.07
CA VAL A 74 -0.77 -11.57 -0.24
C VAL A 74 -1.16 -13.04 -0.28
N ILE A 75 -0.55 -13.79 -1.20
CA ILE A 75 -0.61 -15.26 -1.21
C ILE A 75 0.48 -15.76 -0.29
N LYS A 76 0.11 -16.51 0.75
CA LYS A 76 1.05 -17.19 1.65
C LYS A 76 1.07 -18.68 1.27
N PRO A 77 2.26 -19.32 1.22
CA PRO A 77 2.35 -20.76 1.06
C PRO A 77 1.78 -21.51 2.27
#